data_AF-A0A942Q3W8-F1
#
_entry.id   AF-A0A942Q3W8-F1
#
_cell.length_a   1.000
_cell.length_b   1.000
_cell.length_c   1.000
_cell.angle_alpha   90.00
_cell.angle_beta   90.00
_cell.angle_gamma   90.00
#
_symmetry.space_group_name_H-M   'P 1'
#
loop_
_entity.id
_entity.type
_entity.pdbx_description
1 polymer ?
#
loop_
_entity_poly.entity_id
_entity_poly.type
_entity_poly.pdbx_seq_one_letter_code
_entity_poly.pdbx_strand_id
1 'polypeptide(L)'
;MTFISEIAPHAQRIQKEFGILASLVIAQACLESNYGKSGLAVNGKNLFGIKGAYNGQSVTMKTTEYVNGKPVKVNASFRKYPSWYESLCDLANLYKNGVSWDRNKYKNVIGETDYKKAAKKVQSDGYATDPKYADKLIATIESNKLTQYDAVAKPAQKETVKFKEGQKVKIRSSAKYYATGQTIPERVKNKQYTIMQIKGDKALIKEIYSWVKQSDLA
;
A
#
# COMPACT_ATOMS: atom_id res chain seq x y z
N MET A 1 20.13 9.32 -5.31
CA MET A 1 18.75 8.81 -5.17
C MET A 1 18.13 9.49 -3.96
N THR A 2 16.89 9.98 -4.04
CA THR A 2 16.23 10.66 -2.90
C THR A 2 15.44 9.65 -2.06
N PHE A 3 15.21 9.96 -0.78
CA PHE A 3 14.37 9.14 0.10
C PHE A 3 13.00 8.83 -0.51
N ILE A 4 12.34 9.84 -1.08
CA ILE A 4 11.04 9.68 -1.74
C ILE A 4 11.12 8.69 -2.91
N SER A 5 12.14 8.81 -3.77
CA SER A 5 12.29 7.91 -4.92
C SER A 5 12.51 6.45 -4.51
N GLU A 6 13.10 6.21 -3.34
CA GLU A 6 13.33 4.88 -2.79
C GLU A 6 12.05 4.26 -2.23
N ILE A 7 11.22 5.04 -1.51
CA ILE A 7 10.00 4.51 -0.89
C ILE A 7 8.75 4.58 -1.78
N ALA A 8 8.77 5.35 -2.87
CA ALA A 8 7.61 5.52 -3.74
C ALA A 8 7.05 4.19 -4.32
N PRO A 9 7.86 3.26 -4.86
CA PRO A 9 7.34 1.97 -5.35
C PRO A 9 6.66 1.15 -4.25
N HIS A 10 7.17 1.25 -3.02
CA HIS A 10 6.60 0.60 -1.85
C HIS A 10 5.26 1.23 -1.44
N ALA A 11 5.18 2.56 -1.40
CA ALA A 11 3.94 3.27 -1.09
C ALA A 11 2.83 3.02 -2.14
N GLN A 12 3.20 2.94 -3.42
CA GLN A 12 2.27 2.56 -4.49
C GLN A 12 1.72 1.14 -4.32
N ARG A 13 2.58 0.21 -3.87
CA ARG A 13 2.15 -1.14 -3.52
C ARG A 13 1.18 -1.13 -2.33
N ILE A 14 1.46 -0.34 -1.28
CA ILE A 14 0.53 -0.14 -0.16
C ILE A 14 -0.81 0.39 -0.64
N GLN A 15 -0.83 1.39 -1.53
CA GLN A 15 -2.09 1.91 -2.07
C GLN A 15 -2.90 0.83 -2.78
N LYS A 16 -2.25 0.00 -3.60
CA LYS A 16 -2.92 -1.09 -4.31
C LYS A 16 -3.48 -2.16 -3.36
N GLU A 17 -2.75 -2.50 -2.30
CA GLU A 17 -3.12 -3.59 -1.39
C GLU A 17 -4.10 -3.15 -0.29
N PHE A 18 -4.01 -1.90 0.16
CA PHE A 18 -4.74 -1.39 1.33
C PHE A 18 -5.70 -0.24 1.01
N GLY A 19 -5.63 0.36 -0.18
CA GLY A 19 -6.48 1.49 -0.56
C GLY A 19 -6.11 2.82 0.10
N ILE A 20 -4.88 2.98 0.60
CA ILE A 20 -4.39 4.21 1.23
C ILE A 20 -3.53 4.97 0.23
N LEU A 21 -3.80 6.26 0.00
CA LEU A 21 -3.06 7.08 -0.98
C LEU A 21 -1.54 6.99 -0.76
N ALA A 22 -0.80 6.70 -1.83
CA ALA A 22 0.66 6.62 -1.79
C ALA A 22 1.27 7.96 -1.37
N SER A 23 0.69 9.08 -1.83
CA SER A 23 1.10 10.43 -1.45
C SER A 23 1.02 10.66 0.05
N LEU A 24 -0.05 10.19 0.70
CA LEU A 24 -0.24 10.27 2.14
C LEU A 24 0.81 9.42 2.89
N VAL A 25 1.02 8.18 2.45
CA VAL A 25 2.00 7.26 3.05
C VAL A 25 3.41 7.85 2.97
N ILE A 26 3.80 8.38 1.80
CA ILE A 26 5.11 9.02 1.60
C ILE A 26 5.24 10.27 2.46
N ALA A 27 4.21 11.11 2.53
CA ALA A 27 4.24 12.33 3.32
C ALA A 27 4.40 12.07 4.82
N GLN A 28 3.65 11.09 5.37
CA GLN A 28 3.84 10.65 6.75
C GLN A 28 5.26 10.12 6.95
N ALA A 29 5.75 9.25 6.06
CA ALA A 29 7.11 8.74 6.17
C ALA A 29 8.15 9.88 6.17
N CYS A 30 8.01 10.90 5.32
CA CYS A 30 8.91 12.05 5.30
C CYS A 30 8.89 12.82 6.63
N LEU A 31 7.71 13.14 7.16
CA LEU A 31 7.58 13.91 8.40
C LEU A 31 8.07 13.13 9.62
N GLU A 32 7.64 11.88 9.77
CA GLU A 32 7.91 11.07 10.97
C GLU A 32 9.38 10.64 11.06
N SER A 33 10.07 10.51 9.91
CA SER A 33 11.44 10.00 9.86
C SER A 33 12.50 11.03 9.54
N ASN A 34 12.14 12.31 9.38
CA ASN A 34 12.99 13.35 8.81
C ASN A 34 13.59 12.92 7.47
N TYR A 35 12.73 12.55 6.52
CA TYR A 35 13.12 12.04 5.19
C TYR A 35 14.10 10.85 5.26
N GLY A 36 13.85 9.90 6.16
CA GLY A 36 14.64 8.71 6.39
C GLY A 36 15.95 8.93 7.16
N LYS A 37 16.25 10.17 7.58
CA LYS A 37 17.52 10.54 8.21
C LYS A 37 17.54 10.38 9.73
N SER A 38 16.37 10.21 10.36
CA SER A 38 16.33 10.00 11.82
C SER A 38 17.12 8.74 12.20
N GLY A 39 17.79 8.77 13.34
CA GLY A 39 18.58 7.62 13.81
C GLY A 39 17.73 6.35 13.92
N LEU A 40 16.44 6.46 14.25
CA LEU A 40 15.52 5.33 14.31
C LEU A 40 15.17 4.78 12.92
N ALA A 41 14.96 5.65 11.93
CA ALA A 41 14.75 5.21 10.55
C ALA A 41 15.97 4.52 9.95
N VAL A 42 17.18 4.97 10.32
CA VAL A 42 18.45 4.39 9.84
C VAL A 42 18.71 3.05 10.54
N ASN A 43 18.71 3.02 11.87
CA ASN A 43 19.15 1.87 12.66
C ASN A 43 18.06 0.79 12.84
N GLY A 44 16.79 1.22 12.86
CA GLY A 44 15.64 0.35 13.07
C GLY A 44 14.81 0.10 11.81
N LYS A 45 15.11 0.77 10.70
CA LYS A 45 14.23 0.81 9.51
C LYS A 45 12.79 1.21 9.86
N ASN A 46 12.61 1.97 10.93
CA ASN A 46 11.32 2.34 11.49
C ASN A 46 11.02 3.80 11.18
N LEU A 47 10.12 4.02 10.23
CA LEU A 47 9.79 5.35 9.71
C LEU A 47 8.80 6.11 10.59
N PHE A 48 8.07 5.43 11.47
CA PHE A 48 6.88 5.97 12.15
C PHE A 48 6.98 5.96 13.68
N GLY A 49 8.17 5.71 14.23
CA GLY A 49 8.36 5.70 15.69
C GLY A 49 7.58 4.62 16.44
N ILE A 50 7.21 3.52 15.78
CA ILE A 50 6.37 2.48 16.40
C ILE A 50 7.16 1.75 17.48
N LYS A 51 6.68 1.83 18.73
CA LYS A 51 7.29 1.16 19.90
C LYS A 51 7.05 -0.37 19.88
N GLY A 52 7.90 -1.09 20.59
CA GLY A 52 7.81 -2.55 20.79
C GLY A 52 8.81 -3.35 19.95
N ALA A 53 8.40 -4.54 19.51
CA ALA A 53 9.19 -5.43 18.68
C ALA A 53 8.41 -5.88 17.44
N TYR A 54 9.11 -6.07 16.33
CA TYR A 54 8.57 -6.65 15.10
C TYR A 54 9.21 -8.01 14.87
N ASN A 55 8.42 -9.09 14.95
CA ASN A 55 8.91 -10.48 14.90
C ASN A 55 10.08 -10.72 15.88
N GLY A 56 9.93 -10.22 17.12
CA GLY A 56 10.95 -10.31 18.17
C GLY A 56 12.13 -9.33 18.02
N GLN A 57 12.22 -8.57 16.92
CA GLN A 57 13.31 -7.62 16.69
C GLN A 57 12.96 -6.22 17.18
N SER A 58 13.86 -5.60 17.93
CA SER A 58 13.72 -4.23 18.42
C SER A 58 15.05 -3.48 18.42
N VAL A 59 14.99 -2.16 18.51
CA VAL A 59 16.13 -1.27 18.77
C VAL A 59 15.79 -0.36 19.95
N THR A 60 16.67 -0.30 20.94
CA THR A 60 16.50 0.59 22.09
C THR A 60 17.15 1.92 21.80
N MET A 61 16.40 3.01 21.92
CA MET A 61 16.88 4.38 21.70
C MET A 61 16.39 5.32 22.78
N LYS A 62 17.16 6.38 23.05
CA LYS A 62 16.69 7.50 23.89
C LYS A 62 15.62 8.27 23.13
N THR A 63 14.48 8.47 23.79
CA THR A 63 13.34 9.27 23.31
C THR A 63 12.98 10.32 24.37
N THR A 64 12.22 11.33 23.97
CA THR A 64 11.65 12.32 24.90
C THR A 64 10.18 11.97 25.10
N GLU A 65 9.79 11.65 26.33
CA GLU A 65 8.39 11.47 26.72
C GLU A 65 7.92 12.69 27.51
N TYR A 66 6.62 12.97 27.48
CA TYR A 66 6.03 14.00 28.33
C TYR A 66 5.35 13.35 29.52
N VAL A 67 5.93 13.52 30.71
CA VAL A 67 5.37 13.05 31.98
C VAL A 67 4.92 14.27 32.77
N ASN A 68 3.62 14.36 33.08
CA ASN A 68 3.02 15.53 33.73
C ASN A 68 3.34 16.86 33.01
N GLY A 69 3.30 16.84 31.67
CA GLY A 69 3.60 18.01 30.82
C GLY A 69 5.08 18.39 30.73
N LYS A 70 5.99 17.67 31.40
CA LYS A 70 7.44 17.94 31.35
C LYS A 70 8.16 16.95 30.44
N PRO A 71 9.07 17.41 29.57
CA PRO A 71 9.86 16.52 28.73
C PRO A 71 10.90 15.77 29.57
N VAL A 72 10.93 14.45 29.48
CA VAL A 72 11.88 13.55 30.15
C VAL A 72 12.54 12.64 29.13
N LYS A 73 13.86 12.51 29.17
CA LYS A 73 14.59 11.57 28.31
C LYS A 73 14.56 10.17 28.93
N VAL A 74 14.02 9.20 28.20
CA VAL A 74 13.95 7.80 28.63
C VAL A 74 14.43 6.88 27.51
N ASN A 75 14.88 5.68 27.86
CA ASN A 75 15.11 4.63 26.87
C ASN A 75 13.77 3.97 26.54
N ALA A 76 13.46 3.83 25.26
CA ALA A 76 12.32 3.07 24.78
C ALA A 76 12.76 2.08 23.71
N SER A 77 12.10 0.92 23.68
CA SER A 77 12.29 -0.07 22.62
C SER A 77 11.33 0.23 21.48
N PHE A 78 11.89 0.33 20.28
CA PHE A 78 11.17 0.54 19.04
C PHE A 78 11.26 -0.68 18.14
N ARG A 79 10.22 -0.92 17.35
CA ARG A 79 10.20 -2.01 16.38
C ARG A 79 11.39 -1.85 15.43
N LYS A 80 12.08 -2.96 15.16
CA LYS A 80 13.14 -3.03 14.15
C LYS A 80 12.66 -3.86 12.98
N TYR A 81 12.66 -3.28 11.78
CA TYR A 81 12.17 -3.90 10.57
C TYR A 81 13.30 -4.40 9.67
N PRO A 82 13.07 -5.42 8.82
CA PRO A 82 14.01 -5.84 7.79
C PRO A 82 14.30 -4.74 6.76
N SER A 83 13.27 -3.99 6.35
CA SER A 83 13.39 -2.87 5.42
C SER A 83 12.33 -1.79 5.72
N TRP A 84 12.42 -0.67 5.01
CA TRP A 84 11.37 0.36 5.07
C TRP A 84 10.03 -0.13 4.54
N TYR A 85 9.99 -1.14 3.66
CA TYR A 85 8.74 -1.71 3.19
C TYR A 85 7.91 -2.30 4.34
N GLU A 86 8.52 -3.06 5.26
CA GLU A 86 7.79 -3.61 6.40
C GLU A 86 7.32 -2.51 7.35
N SER A 87 8.07 -1.41 7.51
CA SER A 87 7.61 -0.26 8.28
C SER A 87 6.38 0.41 7.66
N LEU A 88 6.34 0.56 6.33
CA LEU A 88 5.18 1.07 5.59
C LEU A 88 3.97 0.13 5.69
N CYS A 89 4.19 -1.18 5.61
CA CYS A 89 3.15 -2.18 5.84
C CYS A 89 2.56 -2.11 7.25
N ASP A 90 3.38 -1.82 8.27
CA ASP A 90 2.93 -1.71 9.66
C ASP A 90 2.03 -0.49 9.86
N LEU A 91 2.34 0.64 9.21
CA LEU A 91 1.43 1.79 9.13
C LEU A 91 0.10 1.41 8.43
N ALA A 92 0.17 0.73 7.29
CA ALA A 92 -1.03 0.33 6.56
C ALA A 92 -1.91 -0.64 7.37
N ASN A 93 -1.29 -1.53 8.13
CA ASN A 93 -1.99 -2.43 9.06
C ASN A 93 -2.62 -1.68 10.22
N LEU A 94 -2.00 -0.63 10.75
CA LEU A 94 -2.64 0.26 11.73
C LEU A 94 -3.92 0.86 11.14
N TYR A 95 -3.90 1.30 9.88
CA TYR A 95 -5.08 1.92 9.26
C TYR A 95 -6.19 0.91 9.00
N LYS A 96 -5.82 -0.31 8.60
CA LYS A 96 -6.75 -1.40 8.32
C LYS A 96 -7.40 -1.95 9.60
N ASN A 97 -6.61 -2.11 10.65
CA ASN A 97 -7.02 -2.85 11.85
C ASN A 97 -7.39 -1.94 13.03
N GLY A 98 -7.13 -0.64 12.92
CA GLY A 98 -7.22 0.30 14.02
C GLY A 98 -6.27 -0.04 15.17
N VAL A 99 -6.60 0.48 16.34
CA VAL A 99 -5.89 0.24 17.61
C VAL A 99 -6.66 -0.76 18.47
N SER A 100 -6.08 -1.20 19.59
CA SER A 100 -6.71 -2.23 20.44
C SER A 100 -8.05 -1.79 21.03
N TRP A 101 -8.20 -0.51 21.36
CA TRP A 101 -9.43 0.05 21.94
C TRP A 101 -10.42 0.59 20.89
N ASP A 102 -10.03 0.69 19.63
CA ASP A 102 -10.89 1.13 18.52
C ASP A 102 -10.39 0.52 17.21
N ARG A 103 -11.07 -0.55 16.79
CA ARG A 103 -10.75 -1.29 15.56
C ARG A 103 -11.19 -0.58 14.28
N ASN A 104 -11.91 0.54 14.40
CA ASN A 104 -12.35 1.35 13.28
C ASN A 104 -11.55 2.65 13.13
N LYS A 105 -10.69 2.97 14.11
CA LYS A 105 -9.74 4.08 14.06
C LYS A 105 -8.96 4.03 12.74
N TYR A 106 -8.98 5.12 11.97
CA TYR A 106 -8.34 5.29 10.65
C TYR A 106 -8.98 4.56 9.46
N LYS A 107 -10.01 3.71 9.65
CA LYS A 107 -10.63 3.01 8.51
C LYS A 107 -11.27 3.95 7.50
N ASN A 108 -11.71 5.13 7.94
CA ASN A 108 -12.28 6.17 7.09
C ASN A 108 -11.27 6.78 6.11
N VAL A 109 -9.96 6.59 6.33
CA VAL A 109 -8.87 7.01 5.43
C VAL A 109 -8.76 6.07 4.24
N ILE A 110 -9.08 4.79 4.42
CA ILE A 110 -9.01 3.78 3.37
C ILE A 110 -10.06 4.09 2.30
N GLY A 111 -9.62 4.14 1.04
CA GLY A 111 -10.45 4.45 -0.12
C GLY A 111 -10.71 5.94 -0.34
N GLU A 112 -10.22 6.83 0.53
CA GLU A 112 -10.25 8.27 0.27
C GLU A 112 -9.33 8.60 -0.91
N THR A 113 -9.86 9.34 -1.88
CA THR A 113 -9.14 9.71 -3.11
C THR A 113 -8.61 11.14 -3.08
N ASP A 114 -9.10 11.96 -2.15
CA ASP A 114 -8.65 13.34 -1.95
C ASP A 114 -7.63 13.37 -0.80
N TYR A 115 -6.37 13.66 -1.13
CA TYR A 115 -5.29 13.71 -0.14
C TYR A 115 -5.50 14.76 0.96
N LYS A 116 -6.21 15.87 0.69
CA LYS A 116 -6.53 16.88 1.70
C LYS A 116 -7.55 16.35 2.68
N LYS A 117 -8.57 15.62 2.19
CA LYS A 117 -9.53 14.93 3.07
C LYS A 117 -8.86 13.81 3.85
N ALA A 118 -7.98 13.04 3.22
CA ALA A 118 -7.25 11.96 3.87
C ALA A 118 -6.37 12.49 5.02
N ALA A 119 -5.61 13.56 4.79
CA ALA A 119 -4.80 14.22 5.83
C ALA A 119 -5.66 14.73 7.00
N LYS A 120 -6.80 15.35 6.71
CA LYS A 120 -7.76 15.81 7.73
C LYS A 120 -8.34 14.65 8.55
N LYS A 121 -8.67 13.52 7.91
CA LYS A 121 -9.15 12.30 8.58
C LYS A 121 -8.09 11.71 9.51
N VAL A 122 -6.84 11.62 9.05
CA VAL A 122 -5.72 11.15 9.89
C VAL A 122 -5.57 12.01 11.14
N GLN A 123 -5.68 13.35 11.01
CA GLN A 123 -5.66 14.25 12.15
C GLN A 123 -6.89 14.09 13.05
N SER A 124 -8.12 14.07 12.49
CA SER A 124 -9.35 13.93 13.29
C SER A 124 -9.40 12.62 14.07
N ASP A 125 -8.79 11.58 13.52
CA ASP A 125 -8.70 10.27 14.17
C ASP A 125 -7.60 10.24 15.26
N GLY A 126 -6.82 11.30 15.40
CA GLY A 126 -5.87 11.50 16.50
C GLY A 126 -4.53 10.81 16.29
N TYR A 127 -4.03 10.74 15.04
CA TYR A 127 -2.72 10.16 14.76
C TYR A 127 -1.56 10.93 15.43
N ALA A 128 -1.64 12.26 15.46
CA ALA A 128 -0.68 13.13 16.10
C ALA A 128 -1.37 14.14 17.02
N THR A 129 -0.68 14.56 18.08
CA THR A 129 -1.15 15.62 18.99
C THR A 129 -0.92 17.03 18.43
N ASP A 130 -0.18 17.16 17.34
CA ASP A 130 0.07 18.43 16.66
C ASP A 130 -1.21 18.94 15.98
N PRO A 131 -1.73 20.12 16.35
CA PRO A 131 -2.96 20.67 15.78
C PRO A 131 -2.83 21.03 14.28
N LYS A 132 -1.61 21.12 13.74
CA LYS A 132 -1.31 21.43 12.34
C LYS A 132 -0.83 20.22 11.54
N TYR A 133 -1.04 19.00 12.04
CA TYR A 133 -0.52 17.79 11.41
C TYR A 133 -1.03 17.60 9.96
N ALA A 134 -2.33 17.79 9.73
CA ALA A 134 -2.93 17.70 8.41
C ALA A 134 -2.34 18.74 7.45
N ASP A 135 -2.14 19.98 7.91
CA ASP A 135 -1.55 21.04 7.10
C ASP A 135 -0.10 20.71 6.72
N LYS A 136 0.68 20.14 7.65
CA LYS A 136 2.05 19.67 7.37
C LYS A 136 2.07 18.53 6.36
N LEU A 137 1.14 17.59 6.45
CA LEU A 137 1.01 16.52 5.45
C LEU A 137 0.67 17.10 4.07
N ILE A 138 -0.33 17.97 3.99
CA ILE A 138 -0.74 18.62 2.74
C ILE A 138 0.43 19.40 2.13
N ALA A 139 1.14 20.21 2.93
CA ALA A 139 2.31 20.96 2.47
C ALA A 139 3.43 20.04 1.99
N THR A 140 3.66 18.90 2.65
CA THR A 140 4.67 17.91 2.24
C THR A 140 4.29 17.26 0.91
N ILE A 141 3.00 16.92 0.73
CA ILE A 141 2.45 16.37 -0.52
C ILE A 141 2.61 17.37 -1.67
N GLU A 142 2.22 18.62 -1.48
CA GLU A 142 2.24 19.65 -2.52
C GLU A 142 3.68 20.03 -2.90
N SER A 143 4.55 20.30 -1.91
CA SER A 143 5.95 20.70 -2.15
C SER A 143 6.78 19.64 -2.87
N ASN A 144 6.50 18.35 -2.60
CA ASN A 144 7.20 17.24 -3.23
C ASN A 144 6.41 16.65 -4.42
N LYS A 145 5.27 17.25 -4.79
CA LYS A 145 4.39 16.80 -5.88
C LYS A 145 4.00 15.32 -5.76
N LEU A 146 3.71 14.85 -4.54
CA LEU A 146 3.58 13.42 -4.24
C LEU A 146 2.33 12.77 -4.85
N THR A 147 1.33 13.55 -5.26
CA THR A 147 0.13 13.04 -5.93
C THR A 147 0.45 12.34 -7.26
N GLN A 148 1.61 12.60 -7.86
CA GLN A 148 2.08 11.85 -9.04
C GLN A 148 2.29 10.35 -8.75
N TYR A 149 2.50 9.99 -7.47
CA TYR A 149 2.64 8.61 -7.04
C TYR A 149 1.33 7.97 -6.68
N ASP A 150 0.29 8.75 -6.41
CA ASP A 150 -1.03 8.17 -6.22
C ASP A 150 -1.39 7.43 -7.49
N ALA A 151 -1.80 6.17 -7.33
CA ALA A 151 -2.57 5.55 -8.38
C ALA A 151 -3.78 6.46 -8.55
N VAL A 152 -3.81 7.21 -9.65
CA VAL A 152 -5.05 7.79 -10.16
C VAL A 152 -6.00 6.61 -10.07
N ALA A 153 -7.14 6.77 -9.41
CA ALA A 153 -8.27 5.94 -9.77
C ALA A 153 -8.36 6.14 -11.27
N LYS A 154 -7.78 5.24 -12.06
CA LYS A 154 -8.13 5.14 -13.47
C LYS A 154 -9.64 5.10 -13.37
N PRO A 155 -10.39 6.09 -13.88
CA PRO A 155 -11.82 5.88 -14.07
C PRO A 155 -11.84 4.54 -14.75
N ALA A 156 -12.40 3.52 -14.07
CA ALA A 156 -12.14 2.12 -14.36
C ALA A 156 -11.96 2.08 -15.85
N GLN A 157 -10.70 1.89 -16.32
CA GLN A 157 -10.50 1.87 -17.77
C GLN A 157 -11.59 0.89 -18.15
N LYS A 158 -12.55 1.31 -19.00
CA LYS A 158 -13.39 0.34 -19.66
C LYS A 158 -12.32 -0.49 -20.35
N GLU A 159 -11.87 -1.54 -19.65
CA GLU A 159 -10.86 -2.46 -20.09
C GLU A 159 -11.58 -2.98 -21.29
N THR A 160 -11.17 -2.48 -22.44
CA THR A 160 -11.81 -2.79 -23.70
C THR A 160 -11.83 -4.29 -23.73
N VAL A 161 -13.03 -4.84 -23.52
CA VAL A 161 -13.30 -6.26 -23.55
C VAL A 161 -12.84 -6.66 -24.95
N LYS A 162 -11.62 -7.19 -25.03
CA LYS A 162 -10.93 -7.45 -26.31
C LYS A 162 -11.60 -8.59 -27.05
N PHE A 163 -12.26 -9.45 -26.28
CA PHE A 163 -12.90 -10.66 -26.73
C PHE A 163 -14.37 -10.64 -26.33
N LYS A 164 -15.23 -11.42 -26.98
CA LYS A 164 -16.64 -11.55 -26.62
C LYS A 164 -17.00 -12.97 -26.20
N GLU A 165 -18.08 -13.14 -25.45
CA GLU A 165 -18.62 -14.48 -25.15
C GLU A 165 -18.94 -15.22 -26.46
N GLY A 166 -18.64 -16.52 -26.49
CA GLY A 166 -18.72 -17.35 -27.69
C GLY A 166 -17.54 -17.20 -28.67
N GLN A 167 -16.63 -16.25 -28.48
CA GLN A 167 -15.45 -16.12 -29.32
C GLN A 167 -14.48 -17.29 -29.09
N LYS A 168 -13.89 -17.78 -30.18
CA LYS A 168 -12.78 -18.73 -30.11
C LYS A 168 -11.45 -18.01 -29.96
N VAL A 169 -10.62 -18.44 -29.01
CA VAL A 169 -9.33 -17.85 -28.65
C VAL A 169 -8.29 -18.92 -28.39
N LYS A 170 -7.00 -18.56 -28.48
CA LYS A 170 -5.88 -19.42 -28.05
C LYS A 170 -5.29 -18.91 -26.74
N ILE A 171 -4.93 -19.81 -25.84
CA ILE A 171 -4.10 -19.47 -24.68
C ILE A 171 -2.65 -19.37 -25.14
N ARG A 172 -2.00 -18.23 -24.95
CA ARG A 172 -0.62 -17.98 -25.41
C ARG A 172 0.36 -18.96 -24.76
N SER A 173 1.42 -19.33 -25.49
CA SER A 173 2.54 -20.11 -24.95
C SER A 173 3.22 -19.44 -23.73
N SER A 174 3.22 -18.10 -23.70
CA SER A 174 3.78 -17.30 -22.60
C SER A 174 2.92 -17.29 -21.33
N ALA A 175 1.68 -17.77 -21.39
CA ALA A 175 0.78 -17.79 -20.25
C ALA A 175 1.31 -18.76 -19.18
N LYS A 176 1.51 -18.28 -17.95
CA LYS A 176 2.09 -19.08 -16.85
C LYS A 176 1.05 -19.66 -15.92
N TYR A 177 0.04 -18.88 -15.55
CA TYR A 177 -0.93 -19.23 -14.53
C TYR A 177 -2.35 -18.90 -14.99
N TYR A 178 -3.31 -19.74 -14.58
CA TYR A 178 -4.72 -19.37 -14.61
C TYR A 178 -4.95 -18.19 -13.66
N ALA A 179 -6.05 -17.47 -13.85
CA ALA A 179 -6.44 -16.38 -12.95
C ALA A 179 -6.76 -16.86 -11.52
N THR A 180 -6.93 -18.18 -11.34
CA THR A 180 -7.10 -18.88 -10.07
C THR A 180 -5.77 -19.26 -9.40
N GLY A 181 -4.62 -19.03 -10.06
CA GLY A 181 -3.28 -19.21 -9.50
C GLY A 181 -2.58 -20.54 -9.84
N GLN A 182 -3.31 -21.57 -10.30
CA GLN A 182 -2.68 -22.81 -10.77
C GLN A 182 -1.87 -22.58 -12.05
N THR A 183 -0.76 -23.31 -12.20
CA THR A 183 0.05 -23.31 -13.42
C THR A 183 -0.78 -23.80 -14.61
N ILE A 184 -0.66 -23.13 -15.76
CA ILE A 184 -1.28 -23.58 -17.02
C ILE A 184 -0.41 -24.72 -17.59
N PRO A 185 -0.94 -25.95 -17.70
CA PRO A 185 -0.18 -27.05 -18.28
C PRO A 185 0.16 -26.77 -19.75
N GLU A 186 1.34 -27.19 -20.22
CA GLU A 186 1.76 -27.02 -21.62
C GLU A 186 0.73 -27.60 -22.62
N ARG A 187 0.08 -28.72 -22.26
CA ARG A 187 -0.98 -29.35 -23.07
C ARG A 187 -2.19 -28.46 -23.34
N VAL A 188 -2.34 -27.35 -22.62
CA VAL A 188 -3.43 -26.37 -22.75
C VAL A 188 -3.02 -25.18 -23.62
N LYS A 189 -1.72 -24.91 -23.76
CA LYS A 189 -1.24 -23.74 -24.50
C LYS A 189 -1.36 -23.92 -26.01
N ASN A 190 -1.51 -22.82 -26.72
CA ASN A 190 -1.66 -22.69 -28.18
C ASN A 190 -2.86 -23.45 -28.80
N LYS A 191 -3.71 -24.07 -27.97
CA LYS A 191 -4.97 -24.68 -28.39
C LYS A 191 -6.09 -23.66 -28.42
N GLN A 192 -7.06 -23.93 -29.28
CA GLN A 192 -8.23 -23.08 -29.47
C GLN A 192 -9.35 -23.49 -28.51
N TYR A 193 -9.96 -22.50 -27.89
CA TYR A 193 -11.00 -22.66 -26.88
C TYR A 193 -12.11 -21.65 -27.06
N THR A 194 -13.26 -21.91 -26.44
CA THR A 194 -14.42 -21.02 -26.49
C THR A 194 -14.52 -20.22 -25.19
N ILE A 195 -14.68 -18.89 -25.31
CA ILE A 195 -15.02 -18.06 -24.16
C ILE A 195 -16.47 -18.34 -23.74
N MET A 196 -16.64 -18.80 -22.51
CA MET A 196 -17.93 -19.05 -21.88
C MET A 196 -18.50 -17.79 -21.21
N GLN A 197 -17.66 -17.02 -20.53
CA GLN A 197 -18.07 -15.82 -19.81
C GLN A 197 -16.92 -14.81 -19.74
N ILE A 198 -17.22 -13.51 -19.73
CA ILE A 198 -16.23 -12.45 -19.47
C ILE A 198 -16.55 -11.72 -18.17
N LYS A 199 -15.51 -11.48 -17.36
CA LYS A 199 -15.62 -10.70 -16.11
C LYS A 199 -14.35 -9.86 -15.93
N GLY A 200 -14.44 -8.57 -16.22
CA GLY A 200 -13.28 -7.66 -16.20
C GLY A 200 -12.19 -8.13 -17.15
N ASP A 201 -10.94 -8.18 -16.69
CA ASP A 201 -9.75 -8.63 -17.44
C ASP A 201 -9.68 -10.16 -17.65
N LYS A 202 -10.72 -10.93 -17.29
CA LYS A 202 -10.70 -12.40 -17.34
C LYS A 202 -11.77 -12.96 -18.25
N ALA A 203 -11.44 -14.07 -18.90
CA ALA A 203 -12.36 -14.90 -19.66
C ALA A 203 -12.41 -16.31 -19.06
N LEU A 204 -13.60 -16.83 -18.86
CA LEU A 204 -13.84 -18.22 -18.48
C LEU A 204 -13.79 -19.07 -19.74
N ILE A 205 -12.93 -20.07 -19.76
CA ILE A 205 -12.72 -20.93 -20.92
C ILE A 205 -13.58 -22.19 -20.79
N LYS A 206 -14.49 -22.41 -21.74
CA LYS A 206 -15.55 -23.44 -21.68
C LYS A 206 -15.01 -24.85 -21.50
N GLU A 207 -14.00 -25.23 -22.28
CA GLU A 207 -13.52 -26.62 -22.35
C GLU A 207 -12.64 -27.02 -21.16
N ILE A 208 -12.17 -26.05 -20.37
CA ILE A 208 -11.29 -26.30 -19.22
C ILE A 208 -11.83 -25.70 -17.91
N TYR A 209 -13.01 -25.07 -17.96
CA TYR A 209 -13.68 -24.42 -16.83
C TYR A 209 -12.76 -23.61 -15.93
N SER A 210 -11.84 -22.86 -16.54
CA SER A 210 -10.82 -22.09 -15.83
C SER A 210 -10.77 -20.67 -16.36
N TRP A 211 -10.56 -19.72 -15.44
CA TRP A 211 -10.42 -18.31 -15.78
C TRP A 211 -9.00 -18.03 -16.26
N VAL A 212 -8.88 -17.33 -17.40
CA VAL A 212 -7.61 -16.89 -17.99
C VAL A 212 -7.66 -15.38 -18.18
N LYS A 213 -6.55 -14.68 -17.97
CA LYS A 213 -6.49 -13.24 -18.25
C LYS A 213 -6.62 -13.00 -19.76
N GLN A 214 -7.38 -12.00 -20.17
CA GLN A 214 -7.52 -11.62 -21.58
C GLN A 214 -6.17 -11.24 -22.21
N SER A 215 -5.21 -10.75 -21.42
CA SER A 215 -3.83 -10.51 -21.88
C SER A 215 -3.09 -11.77 -22.32
N ASP A 216 -3.49 -12.92 -21.79
CA ASP A 216 -2.89 -14.23 -22.08
C ASP A 216 -3.61 -14.97 -23.21
N LEU A 217 -4.57 -14.31 -23.86
CA LEU A 217 -5.33 -14.83 -25.00
C LEU A 217 -4.85 -14.21 -26.33
N ALA A 218 -4.97 -14.97 -27.41
CA ALA A 218 -4.69 -14.58 -28.79
C ALA A 218 -5.85 -14.97 -29.71
#